data_AF-A0A4R6V4K7-F1
#
_entry.id   AF-A0A4R6V4K7-F1
#
_cell.length_a   1.000
_cell.length_b   1.000
_cell.length_c   1.000
_cell.angle_alpha   90.00
_cell.angle_beta   90.00
_cell.angle_gamma   90.00
#
_symmetry.space_group_name_H-M   'P 1'
#
loop_
_entity.id
_entity.type
_entity.pdbx_description
1 polymer ?
#
loop_
_entity_poly.entity_id
_entity_poly.type
_entity_poly.pdbx_seq_one_letter_code
_entity_poly.pdbx_strand_id
1 'polypeptide(L)'
;MGRGFPALTLAVILCATGCAATGDPEGSFRESTPQAASPLPTASANLHAAFEDLSGLTIPQDATDLEVAAENNSANLPVYRVRFTTSRGGAERFCTTAGFNAYRDPDAPDRETREEFGITGETIEGTVTCRGGDPGSRASRKVVVVFPSAESAVVHVIAYAFPND
;
A
#
# COMPACT_ATOMS: atom_id res chain seq x y z
N MET A 1 10.15 -48.21 -3.76
CA MET A 1 9.42 -47.93 -2.50
C MET A 1 8.51 -46.74 -2.74
N GLY A 2 7.21 -47.00 -2.85
CA GLY A 2 6.19 -46.01 -3.19
C GLY A 2 5.56 -45.36 -1.95
N ARG A 3 5.21 -44.08 -2.09
CA ARG A 3 4.29 -43.29 -1.25
C ARG A 3 3.70 -42.27 -2.23
N GLY A 4 2.43 -42.29 -2.64
CA GLY A 4 1.21 -42.50 -1.88
C GLY A 4 0.58 -41.14 -1.60
N PHE A 5 0.06 -40.47 -2.64
CA PHE A 5 -0.64 -39.18 -2.52
C PHE A 5 -2.12 -39.43 -2.19
N PRO A 6 -2.66 -38.93 -1.06
CA PRO A 6 -4.09 -38.99 -0.82
C PRO A 6 -4.81 -37.88 -1.59
N ALA A 7 -5.73 -38.30 -2.46
CA ALA A 7 -6.73 -37.46 -3.09
C ALA A 7 -7.68 -36.88 -2.03
N LEU A 8 -7.84 -35.55 -2.02
CA LEU A 8 -8.81 -34.89 -1.16
C LEU A 8 -10.10 -34.66 -1.96
N THR A 9 -11.13 -35.38 -1.55
CA THR A 9 -12.45 -35.45 -2.17
C THR A 9 -13.23 -34.15 -1.98
N LEU A 10 -13.68 -33.57 -3.10
CA LEU A 10 -14.57 -32.42 -3.19
C LEU A 10 -16.00 -32.86 -2.84
N ALA A 11 -16.58 -32.36 -1.74
CA ALA A 11 -17.99 -32.57 -1.41
C ALA A 11 -18.81 -31.34 -1.78
N VAL A 12 -19.62 -31.48 -2.83
CA VAL A 12 -20.64 -30.52 -3.26
C VAL A 12 -21.88 -30.72 -2.39
N ILE A 13 -22.31 -29.70 -1.66
CA ILE A 13 -23.57 -29.70 -0.90
C ILE A 13 -24.58 -28.84 -1.66
N LEU A 14 -25.51 -29.50 -2.36
CA LEU A 14 -26.76 -28.92 -2.86
C LEU A 14 -27.74 -28.82 -1.68
N CYS A 15 -28.08 -27.60 -1.24
CA CYS A 15 -29.26 -27.36 -0.42
C CYS A 15 -30.32 -26.66 -1.28
N ALA A 16 -31.19 -27.46 -1.89
CA ALA A 16 -32.49 -27.01 -2.37
C ALA A 16 -33.50 -27.15 -1.21
N THR A 17 -33.97 -26.03 -0.67
CA THR A 17 -35.20 -25.99 0.13
C THR A 17 -35.91 -24.68 -0.16
N GLY A 18 -37.06 -24.81 -0.82
CA GLY A 18 -37.98 -23.69 -1.02
C GLY A 18 -38.72 -23.36 0.28
N CYS A 19 -38.89 -22.07 0.53
CA CYS A 19 -39.94 -21.54 1.37
C CYS A 19 -40.71 -20.51 0.54
N ALA A 20 -41.95 -20.84 0.21
CA ALA A 20 -42.96 -19.87 -0.21
C ALA A 20 -43.57 -19.26 1.06
N ALA A 21 -43.43 -17.95 1.22
CA ALA A 21 -44.21 -17.17 2.17
C ALA A 21 -44.62 -15.85 1.50
N THR A 22 -45.91 -15.75 1.21
CA THR A 22 -46.61 -14.57 0.71
C THR A 22 -46.78 -13.55 1.84
N GLY A 23 -46.43 -12.28 1.61
CA GLY A 23 -46.72 -11.18 2.53
C GLY A 23 -46.03 -9.86 2.13
N ASP A 24 -46.71 -9.05 1.33
CA ASP A 24 -46.48 -7.60 1.15
C ASP A 24 -47.40 -6.85 2.16
N PRO A 25 -47.23 -5.53 2.51
CA PRO A 25 -46.30 -4.54 1.95
C PRO A 25 -45.67 -3.58 3.01
N GLU A 26 -44.88 -2.61 2.52
CA GLU A 26 -44.55 -1.32 3.17
C GLU A 26 -43.62 -1.32 4.40
N GLY A 27 -42.32 -1.52 4.14
CA GLY A 27 -41.24 -1.00 4.96
C GLY A 27 -40.11 -0.60 4.04
N SER A 28 -39.99 0.69 3.75
CA SER A 28 -38.98 1.26 2.87
C SER A 28 -37.58 1.00 3.45
N PHE A 29 -37.02 -0.18 3.18
CA PHE A 29 -35.60 -0.39 3.19
C PHE A 29 -35.05 0.54 2.12
N ARG A 30 -34.53 1.69 2.57
CA ARG A 30 -33.53 2.41 1.78
C ARG A 30 -32.42 1.41 1.56
N GLU A 31 -32.47 0.75 0.42
CA GLU A 31 -31.36 0.01 -0.15
C GLU A 31 -30.26 1.06 -0.33
N SER A 32 -29.39 1.15 0.68
CA SER A 32 -28.16 1.92 0.60
C SER A 32 -27.41 1.34 -0.58
N THR A 33 -27.55 1.99 -1.73
CA THR A 33 -26.82 1.63 -2.94
C THR A 33 -25.36 1.53 -2.52
N PRO A 34 -24.67 0.40 -2.75
CA PRO A 34 -23.24 0.32 -2.47
C PRO A 34 -22.60 1.50 -3.19
N GLN A 35 -22.07 2.46 -2.43
CA GLN A 35 -21.37 3.59 -3.01
C GLN A 35 -20.17 2.97 -3.71
N ALA A 36 -20.27 2.83 -5.02
CA ALA A 36 -19.25 2.20 -5.84
C ALA A 36 -17.97 2.99 -5.60
N ALA A 37 -16.94 2.33 -5.06
CA ALA A 37 -15.65 2.97 -4.91
C ALA A 37 -15.20 3.46 -6.28
N SER A 38 -14.65 4.67 -6.31
CA SER A 38 -14.13 5.21 -7.56
C SER A 38 -13.01 4.30 -8.08
N PRO A 39 -13.02 3.94 -9.37
CA PRO A 39 -11.99 3.08 -9.93
C PRO A 39 -10.62 3.74 -9.79
N LEU A 40 -9.59 2.95 -9.45
CA LEU A 40 -8.22 3.42 -9.41
C LEU A 40 -7.81 3.98 -10.78
N PRO A 41 -7.06 5.10 -10.83
CA PRO A 41 -6.50 5.57 -12.09
C PRO A 41 -5.53 4.54 -12.65
N THR A 42 -5.70 4.17 -13.93
CA THR A 42 -4.89 3.12 -14.58
C THR A 42 -3.67 3.65 -15.36
N ALA A 43 -3.57 4.97 -15.57
CA ALA A 43 -2.44 5.59 -16.26
C ALA A 43 -1.36 6.05 -15.26
N SER A 44 -0.08 5.79 -15.57
CA SER A 44 1.07 6.11 -14.69
C SER A 44 1.14 7.58 -14.25
N ALA A 45 0.90 8.54 -15.15
CA ALA A 45 0.88 9.96 -14.80
C ALA A 45 -0.26 10.32 -13.82
N ASN A 46 -1.40 9.63 -13.92
CA ASN A 46 -2.52 9.82 -13.01
C ASN A 46 -2.25 9.15 -11.65
N LEU A 47 -1.45 8.08 -11.61
CA LEU A 47 -1.02 7.42 -10.38
C LEU A 47 -0.07 8.30 -9.57
N HIS A 48 0.86 8.99 -10.22
CA HIS A 48 1.76 9.94 -9.54
C HIS A 48 0.95 11.06 -8.87
N ALA A 49 0.12 11.78 -9.63
CA ALA A 49 -0.69 12.86 -9.06
C ALA A 49 -1.62 12.36 -7.93
N ALA A 50 -2.27 11.21 -8.12
CA ALA A 50 -3.17 10.66 -7.09
C ALA A 50 -2.43 10.20 -5.81
N PHE A 51 -1.17 9.76 -5.93
CA PHE A 51 -0.31 9.51 -4.78
C PHE A 51 0.01 10.80 -4.02
N GLU A 52 0.42 11.86 -4.73
CA GLU A 52 0.76 13.14 -4.08
C GLU A 52 -0.47 13.76 -3.40
N ASP A 53 -1.62 13.72 -4.06
CA ASP A 53 -2.90 14.19 -3.51
C ASP A 53 -3.30 13.43 -2.24
N LEU A 54 -3.15 12.09 -2.23
CA LEU A 54 -3.50 11.29 -1.05
C LEU A 54 -2.49 11.49 0.09
N SER A 55 -1.20 11.40 -0.22
CA SER A 55 -0.13 11.33 0.78
C SER A 55 0.36 12.69 1.26
N GLY A 56 0.08 13.77 0.52
CA GLY A 56 0.67 15.08 0.76
C GLY A 56 2.19 15.11 0.57
N LEU A 57 2.78 14.05 -0.01
CA LEU A 57 4.22 13.97 -0.31
C LEU A 57 4.47 14.42 -1.74
N THR A 58 5.56 15.15 -1.95
CA THR A 58 6.04 15.50 -3.29
C THR A 58 7.24 14.65 -3.64
N ILE A 59 7.23 14.03 -4.82
CA ILE A 59 8.38 13.26 -5.31
C ILE A 59 9.50 14.24 -5.68
N PRO A 60 10.74 14.04 -5.19
CA PRO A 60 11.85 14.94 -5.52
C PRO A 60 12.10 15.04 -7.03
N GLN A 61 12.47 16.22 -7.52
CA GLN A 61 12.76 16.44 -8.95
C GLN A 61 14.01 15.69 -9.44
N ASP A 62 14.92 15.34 -8.53
CA ASP A 62 16.11 14.53 -8.80
C ASP A 62 15.83 13.02 -8.71
N ALA A 63 14.56 12.61 -8.54
CA ALA A 63 14.18 11.20 -8.52
C ALA A 63 14.39 10.54 -9.90
N THR A 64 15.06 9.39 -9.91
CA THR A 64 15.19 8.52 -11.07
C THR A 64 14.52 7.18 -10.80
N ASP A 65 14.31 6.37 -11.84
CA ASP A 65 13.73 5.03 -11.73
C ASP A 65 12.40 5.02 -10.96
N LEU A 66 11.58 6.05 -11.18
CA LEU A 66 10.31 6.23 -10.49
C LEU A 66 9.30 5.16 -10.94
N GLU A 67 8.83 4.40 -9.97
CA GLU A 67 7.76 3.43 -10.11
C GLU A 67 6.64 3.80 -9.13
N VAL A 68 5.41 3.91 -9.64
CA VAL A 68 4.21 4.12 -8.84
C VAL A 68 3.22 3.01 -9.18
N ALA A 69 2.81 2.27 -8.17
CA ALA A 69 1.76 1.27 -8.25
C ALA A 69 0.63 1.62 -7.28
N ALA A 70 -0.60 1.20 -7.62
CA ALA A 70 -1.74 1.33 -6.75
C ALA A 70 -2.56 0.03 -6.72
N GLU A 71 -3.07 -0.28 -5.55
CA GLU A 71 -4.01 -1.37 -5.32
C GLU A 71 -5.08 -0.91 -4.33
N ASN A 72 -6.22 -1.60 -4.29
CA ASN A 72 -7.20 -1.38 -3.23
C ASN A 72 -6.96 -2.41 -2.12
N ASN A 73 -7.02 -1.96 -0.87
CA ASN A 73 -6.99 -2.86 0.28
C ASN A 73 -8.34 -3.59 0.46
N SER A 74 -8.46 -4.42 1.50
CA SER A 74 -9.68 -5.16 1.81
C SER A 74 -10.90 -4.28 2.13
N ALA A 75 -10.68 -3.02 2.54
CA ALA A 75 -11.73 -2.02 2.73
C ALA A 75 -12.05 -1.23 1.46
N ASN A 76 -11.50 -1.65 0.31
CA ASN A 76 -11.63 -0.99 -0.98
C ASN A 76 -11.10 0.46 -0.99
N LEU A 77 -10.12 0.75 -0.13
CA LEU A 77 -9.42 2.03 -0.07
C LEU A 77 -8.09 1.94 -0.84
N PRO A 78 -7.67 3.03 -1.51
CA PRO A 78 -6.45 3.02 -2.29
C PRO A 78 -5.21 2.92 -1.39
N VAL A 79 -4.27 2.07 -1.83
CA VAL A 79 -2.92 1.91 -1.30
C VAL A 79 -1.96 2.18 -2.46
N TYR A 80 -1.10 3.18 -2.28
CA TYR A 80 -0.05 3.53 -3.22
C TYR A 80 1.28 2.98 -2.73
N ARG A 81 2.03 2.38 -3.65
CA ARG A 81 3.40 1.92 -3.45
C ARG A 81 4.29 2.68 -4.42
N VAL A 82 5.28 3.39 -3.90
CA VAL A 82 6.22 4.19 -4.70
C VAL A 82 7.62 3.69 -4.46
N ARG A 83 8.40 3.57 -5.52
CA ARG A 83 9.85 3.33 -5.46
C ARG A 83 10.54 4.35 -6.36
N PHE A 84 11.62 4.96 -5.87
CA PHE A 84 12.49 5.78 -6.70
C PHE A 84 13.91 5.82 -6.14
N THR A 85 14.87 6.12 -7.00
CA THR A 85 16.27 6.36 -6.63
C THR A 85 16.52 7.87 -6.51
N THR A 86 17.33 8.30 -5.55
CA THR A 86 17.76 9.69 -5.38
C THR A 86 19.13 9.75 -4.70
N SER A 87 19.65 10.95 -4.48
CA SER A 87 20.84 11.17 -3.65
C SER A 87 20.55 10.88 -2.17
N ARG A 88 21.59 10.54 -1.39
CA ARG A 88 21.46 10.40 0.08
C ARG A 88 20.82 11.62 0.74
N GLY A 89 21.27 12.82 0.37
CA GLY A 89 20.71 14.07 0.88
C GLY A 89 19.25 14.32 0.43
N GLY A 90 18.88 13.87 -0.77
CA GLY A 90 17.50 13.88 -1.27
C GLY A 90 16.59 13.01 -0.41
N ALA A 91 16.99 11.77 -0.13
CA ALA A 91 16.22 10.85 0.71
C ALA A 91 16.12 11.31 2.18
N GLU A 92 17.20 11.87 2.74
CA GLU A 92 17.17 12.43 4.10
C GLU A 92 16.19 13.60 4.18
N ARG A 93 16.20 14.53 3.20
CA ARG A 93 15.21 15.62 3.14
C ARG A 93 13.79 15.10 2.99
N PHE A 94 13.58 14.05 2.18
CA PHE A 94 12.26 13.42 2.02
C PHE A 94 11.69 12.95 3.38
N CYS A 95 12.51 12.32 4.22
CA CYS A 95 12.12 11.92 5.57
C CYS A 95 11.95 13.07 6.58
N THR A 96 12.33 14.31 6.24
CA THR A 96 12.07 15.50 7.09
C THR A 96 10.74 16.19 6.77
N THR A 97 9.95 15.66 5.83
CA THR A 97 8.62 16.19 5.51
C THR A 97 7.72 16.22 6.75
N ALA A 98 6.90 17.28 6.87
CA ALA A 98 6.03 17.48 8.03
C ALA A 98 5.15 16.27 8.32
N GLY A 99 5.04 15.92 9.61
CA GLY A 99 4.25 14.77 10.07
C GLY A 99 5.02 13.44 10.12
N PHE A 100 6.26 13.38 9.65
CA PHE A 100 7.12 12.20 9.83
C PHE A 100 7.87 12.20 11.16
N ASN A 101 8.02 11.00 11.72
CA ASN A 101 9.06 10.66 12.69
C ASN A 101 10.09 9.76 11.99
N ALA A 102 11.35 10.19 11.97
CA ALA A 102 12.44 9.47 11.31
C ALA A 102 13.29 8.70 12.33
N TYR A 103 13.54 7.43 12.04
CA TYR A 103 14.38 6.52 12.82
C TYR A 103 15.49 6.00 11.92
N ARG A 104 16.74 6.27 12.30
CA ARG A 104 17.91 5.73 11.60
C ARG A 104 18.26 4.39 12.20
N ASP A 105 18.43 3.39 11.35
CA ASP A 105 18.91 2.08 11.72
C ASP A 105 20.19 1.79 10.90
N PRO A 106 21.35 1.56 11.55
CA PRO A 106 22.57 1.22 10.82
C PRO A 106 22.46 -0.14 10.12
N ASP A 107 21.50 -0.99 10.50
CA ASP A 107 21.31 -2.30 9.91
C ASP A 107 20.39 -2.27 8.68
N ALA A 108 20.45 -3.34 7.90
CA ALA A 108 19.54 -3.59 6.79
C ALA A 108 18.10 -3.81 7.32
N PRO A 109 17.05 -3.52 6.51
CA PRO A 109 15.68 -3.74 6.95
C PRO A 109 15.46 -5.24 7.16
N ASP A 110 14.72 -5.58 8.22
CA ASP A 110 14.37 -6.96 8.52
C ASP A 110 13.51 -7.61 7.40
N ARG A 111 13.35 -8.93 7.47
CA ARG A 111 12.63 -9.69 6.45
C ARG A 111 11.19 -9.18 6.26
N GLU A 112 10.48 -8.88 7.35
CA GLU A 112 9.10 -8.42 7.30
C GLU A 112 9.00 -7.08 6.57
N THR A 113 9.87 -6.13 6.89
CA THR A 113 9.96 -4.83 6.21
C THR A 113 10.31 -5.00 4.74
N ARG A 114 11.25 -5.88 4.41
CA ARG A 114 11.61 -6.16 3.01
C ARG A 114 10.44 -6.73 2.22
N GLU A 115 9.69 -7.66 2.79
CA GLU A 115 8.50 -8.22 2.17
C GLU A 115 7.39 -7.18 2.03
N GLU A 116 7.13 -6.36 3.07
CA GLU A 116 6.12 -5.30 3.05
C GLU A 116 6.38 -4.28 1.92
N PHE A 117 7.64 -3.87 1.74
CA PHE A 117 8.05 -2.85 0.76
C PHE A 117 8.52 -3.42 -0.58
N GLY A 118 8.57 -4.75 -0.74
CA GLY A 118 9.08 -5.40 -1.96
C GLY A 118 10.58 -5.16 -2.22
N ILE A 119 11.39 -5.02 -1.17
CA ILE A 119 12.83 -4.74 -1.25
C ILE A 119 13.59 -6.05 -1.56
N THR A 120 14.15 -6.18 -2.76
CA THR A 120 14.85 -7.40 -3.21
C THR A 120 16.33 -7.14 -3.53
N GLY A 121 17.17 -8.17 -3.43
CA GLY A 121 18.46 -8.25 -4.13
C GLY A 121 19.60 -7.30 -3.72
N GLU A 122 19.37 -6.33 -2.84
CA GLU A 122 20.34 -5.27 -2.56
C GLU A 122 21.25 -5.59 -1.36
N THR A 123 22.54 -5.26 -1.49
CA THR A 123 23.42 -5.04 -0.34
C THR A 123 23.06 -3.69 0.25
N ILE A 124 22.77 -3.66 1.55
CA ILE A 124 22.25 -2.48 2.23
C ILE A 124 23.22 -2.12 3.35
N GLU A 125 23.83 -0.95 3.27
CA GLU A 125 24.79 -0.45 4.28
C GLU A 125 24.10 0.24 5.47
N GLY A 126 22.79 0.49 5.35
CA GLY A 126 21.96 1.03 6.41
C GLY A 126 20.60 1.48 5.89
N THR A 127 19.72 1.85 6.83
CA THR A 127 18.36 2.29 6.51
C THR A 127 17.91 3.51 7.31
N VAL A 128 16.93 4.22 6.75
CA VAL A 128 16.12 5.17 7.50
C VAL A 128 14.67 4.80 7.31
N THR A 129 13.96 4.60 8.41
CA THR A 129 12.50 4.44 8.38
C THR A 129 11.86 5.76 8.81
N CYS A 130 10.99 6.33 7.99
CA CYS A 130 10.17 7.46 8.41
C CYS A 130 8.67 7.11 8.31
N ARG A 131 7.93 7.38 9.40
CA ARG A 131 6.52 7.01 9.54
C ARG A 131 5.73 8.16 10.11
N GLY A 132 4.51 8.34 9.61
CA GLY A 132 3.62 9.38 10.10
C GLY A 132 2.39 9.60 9.23
N GLY A 133 1.42 10.31 9.79
CA GLY A 133 0.22 10.72 9.05
C GLY A 133 0.46 12.02 8.30
N ASP A 134 -0.24 12.24 7.20
CA ASP A 134 -0.33 13.57 6.61
C ASP A 134 -1.17 14.49 7.53
N PRO A 135 -0.73 15.73 7.85
CA PRO A 135 -1.52 16.61 8.69
C PRO A 135 -2.73 17.24 7.96
N GLY A 136 -2.75 17.23 6.62
CA GLY A 136 -3.83 17.78 5.80
C GLY A 136 -4.86 16.74 5.33
N SER A 137 -4.53 15.45 5.38
CA SER A 137 -5.37 14.34 4.93
C SER A 137 -5.39 13.19 5.96
N ARG A 138 -6.36 12.27 5.85
CA ARG A 138 -6.39 11.03 6.66
C ARG A 138 -5.55 9.92 6.03
N ALA A 139 -4.32 10.20 5.64
CA ALA A 139 -3.40 9.22 5.06
C ALA A 139 -2.31 8.80 6.04
N SER A 140 -2.10 7.48 6.13
CA SER A 140 -0.90 6.89 6.73
C SER A 140 0.22 6.86 5.70
N ARG A 141 1.45 7.12 6.14
CA ARG A 141 2.64 7.11 5.29
C ARG A 141 3.74 6.34 6.00
N LYS A 142 4.26 5.33 5.31
CA LYS A 142 5.44 4.59 5.73
C LYS A 142 6.49 4.69 4.64
N VAL A 143 7.72 4.99 5.01
CA VAL A 143 8.84 5.14 4.11
C VAL A 143 10.01 4.35 4.65
N VAL A 144 10.67 3.60 3.78
CA VAL A 144 11.95 2.95 4.05
C VAL A 144 12.93 3.46 3.00
N VAL A 145 13.99 4.10 3.49
CA VAL A 145 15.15 4.50 2.69
C VAL A 145 16.22 3.45 2.88
N VAL A 146 16.72 2.94 1.77
CA VAL A 146 17.83 2.01 1.68
C VAL A 146 19.03 2.75 1.09
N PHE A 147 20.23 2.52 1.61
CA PHE A 147 21.48 3.06 1.04
C PHE A 147 22.31 1.92 0.42
N PRO A 148 22.22 1.70 -0.91
CA PRO A 148 23.07 0.73 -1.60
C PRO A 148 24.54 1.19 -1.71
N SER A 149 24.80 2.49 -1.57
CA SER A 149 26.14 3.09 -1.58
C SER A 149 26.16 4.39 -0.77
N ALA A 150 27.35 4.99 -0.61
CA ALA A 150 27.50 6.26 0.10
C ALA A 150 26.78 7.46 -0.57
N GLU A 151 26.59 7.40 -1.89
CA GLU A 151 26.10 8.54 -2.70
C GLU A 151 24.64 8.37 -3.13
N SER A 152 24.13 7.13 -3.19
CA SER A 152 22.79 6.80 -3.68
C SER A 152 21.87 6.30 -2.57
N ALA A 153 20.59 6.62 -2.70
CA ALA A 153 19.52 6.10 -1.86
C ALA A 153 18.35 5.60 -2.72
N VAL A 154 17.72 4.52 -2.29
CA VAL A 154 16.45 4.03 -2.86
C VAL A 154 15.37 4.25 -1.81
N VAL A 155 14.32 4.96 -2.20
CA VAL A 155 13.20 5.31 -1.33
C VAL A 155 12.01 4.44 -1.71
N HIS A 156 11.51 3.68 -0.74
CA HIS A 156 10.28 2.91 -0.85
C HIS A 156 9.20 3.56 0.02
N VAL A 157 8.03 3.82 -0.55
CA VAL A 157 6.91 4.48 0.14
C VAL A 157 5.67 3.62 0.03
N ILE A 158 4.93 3.52 1.13
CA ILE A 158 3.56 3.01 1.17
C ILE A 158 2.68 4.10 1.76
N ALA A 159 1.66 4.52 1.02
CA ALA A 159 0.68 5.50 1.47
C ALA A 159 -0.74 4.97 1.30
N TYR A 160 -1.58 5.12 2.31
CA TYR A 160 -2.96 4.62 2.28
C TYR A 160 -3.89 5.46 3.16
N ALA A 161 -5.17 5.54 2.78
CA ALA A 161 -6.20 6.21 3.56
C ALA A 161 -6.69 5.34 4.73
N PHE A 162 -7.12 5.97 5.82
CA PHE A 162 -7.90 5.32 6.88
C PHE A 162 -9.41 5.43 6.61
N PRO A 163 -10.22 4.42 6.98
CA PRO A 163 -11.67 4.56 6.98
C PRO A 163 -12.11 5.66 7.95
N ASN A 164 -13.22 6.33 7.63
CA ASN A 164 -13.84 7.25 8.57
C ASN A 164 -14.50 6.42 9.69
N ASP A 165 -14.05 6.64 10.92
CA ASP A 165 -14.76 6.18 12.13
C ASP A 165 -16.19 6.76 12.20
#